data_AF-A0A6L9ZST8-F1
#
_entry.id   AF-A0A6L9ZST8-F1
#
_cell.length_a   1.000
_cell.length_b   1.000
_cell.length_c   1.000
_cell.angle_alpha   90.00
_cell.angle_beta   90.00
_cell.angle_gamma   90.00
#
_symmetry.space_group_name_H-M   'P 1'
#
loop_
_entity.id
_entity.type
_entity.pdbx_description
1 polymer ?
#
loop_
_entity_poly.entity_id
_entity_poly.type
_entity_poly.pdbx_seq_one_letter_code
_entity_poly.pdbx_strand_id
1 'polypeptide(L)' 'MANNKDSRYDVKTEGNAYNPFGAGYKATVRDNKTGKTYTGSGSSPEKARDAAWRNTPKN' A
#
# COMPACT_ATOMS: atom_id res chain seq x y z
N MET A 1 13.17 -12.66 -16.88
CA MET A 1 12.85 -11.27 -16.51
C MET A 1 12.04 -11.32 -15.22
N ALA A 2 12.33 -10.68 -14.08
CA ALA A 2 13.21 -9.57 -13.75
C ALA A 2 13.90 -9.82 -12.39
N ASN A 3 15.13 -9.32 -12.29
CA ASN A 3 15.86 -9.08 -11.03
C ASN A 3 15.02 -8.20 -10.10
N ASN A 4 15.00 -8.47 -8.79
CA ASN A 4 15.10 -7.41 -7.77
C ASN A 4 15.34 -8.01 -6.38
N LYS A 5 16.62 -8.04 -5.98
CA LYS A 5 17.10 -8.32 -4.62
C LYS A 5 16.84 -7.16 -3.63
N ASP A 6 15.89 -6.26 -3.89
CA ASP A 6 15.81 -4.96 -3.16
C ASP A 6 14.42 -4.53 -2.65
N SER A 7 13.37 -5.35 -2.77
CA SER A 7 12.03 -4.94 -2.32
C SER A 7 11.84 -5.20 -0.81
N ARG A 8 12.53 -4.42 0.04
CA ARG A 8 12.28 -4.38 1.51
C ARG A 8 10.78 -4.26 1.81
N TYR A 9 10.05 -3.58 0.92
CA TYR A 9 8.62 -3.40 0.97
C TYR A 9 7.93 -4.02 -0.24
N ASP A 10 6.91 -4.83 -0.01
CA ASP A 10 5.92 -5.25 -0.99
C ASP A 10 4.71 -4.30 -0.93
N VAL A 11 4.24 -3.79 -2.07
CA VAL A 11 3.13 -2.82 -2.08
C VAL A 11 2.00 -3.34 -2.96
N LYS A 12 0.85 -3.59 -2.35
CA LYS A 12 -0.38 -4.00 -3.02
C LYS A 12 -1.40 -2.87 -2.96
N THR A 13 -1.96 -2.47 -4.10
CA THR A 13 -3.07 -1.51 -4.16
C THR A 13 -4.31 -2.19 -4.71
N GLU A 14 -5.40 -2.11 -3.98
CA GLU A 14 -6.68 -2.73 -4.30
C GLU A 14 -7.73 -1.61 -4.40
N GLY A 15 -8.36 -1.50 -5.58
CA GLY A 15 -9.52 -0.62 -5.75
C GLY A 15 -10.76 -1.32 -5.23
N ASN A 16 -11.43 -0.76 -4.22
CA ASN A 16 -12.71 -1.29 -3.81
C ASN A 16 -13.80 -0.75 -4.74
N ALA A 17 -13.96 -1.41 -5.89
CA ALA A 17 -14.97 -1.06 -6.89
C ALA A 17 -16.42 -1.30 -6.41
N TYR A 18 -16.60 -1.96 -5.26
CA TYR A 18 -17.90 -2.41 -4.74
C TYR A 18 -18.33 -1.74 -3.41
N ASN A 19 -17.84 -0.53 -3.10
CA ASN A 19 -18.31 0.19 -1.91
C ASN A 19 -19.38 1.24 -2.29
N PRO A 20 -20.66 1.04 -1.92
CA PRO A 20 -21.73 2.01 -2.20
C PRO A 20 -21.58 3.34 -1.43
N PHE A 21 -20.62 3.45 -0.49
CA PHE A 21 -20.35 4.65 0.31
C PHE A 21 -19.13 5.46 -0.17
N GLY A 22 -18.67 5.22 -1.39
CA GLY A 22 -17.58 5.95 -2.03
C GLY A 22 -16.51 5.01 -2.55
N ALA A 23 -16.15 5.18 -3.83
CA ALA A 23 -15.05 4.49 -4.48
C ALA A 23 -13.75 4.77 -3.70
N GLY A 24 -13.38 3.84 -2.84
CA GLY A 24 -12.19 3.91 -2.01
C GLY A 24 -11.12 2.98 -2.56
N TYR A 25 -9.91 3.49 -2.69
CA TYR A 25 -8.74 2.67 -2.92
C TYR A 25 -8.07 2.37 -1.58
N LYS A 26 -7.56 1.16 -1.46
CA LYS A 26 -6.77 0.71 -0.31
C LYS A 26 -5.40 0.29 -0.82
N ALA A 27 -4.34 0.77 -0.18
CA ALA A 27 -3.00 0.27 -0.39
C ALA A 27 -2.49 -0.40 0.88
N THR A 28 -1.67 -1.42 0.69
CA THR A 28 -1.05 -2.21 1.75
C THR A 28 0.43 -2.31 1.43
N VAL A 29 1.27 -1.79 2.32
CA VAL A 29 2.73 -1.89 2.26
C VAL A 29 3.16 -2.91 3.30
N ARG A 30 3.72 -4.03 2.86
CA ARG A 30 4.28 -5.07 3.72
C ARG A 30 5.80 -4.92 3.78
N ASP A 31 6.33 -4.64 4.96
CA ASP A 31 7.77 -4.67 5.19
C ASP A 31 8.21 -6.12 5.41
N ASN A 32 8.91 -6.68 4.43
CA ASN A 32 9.37 -8.07 4.45
C ASN A 32 10.49 -8.29 5.48
N LYS A 33 11.16 -7.22 5.93
CA LYS A 33 12.24 -7.28 6.91
C LYS A 33 11.73 -7.46 8.35
N THR A 34 10.66 -6.77 8.73
CA THR A 34 10.07 -6.77 10.07
C THR A 34 8.77 -7.56 10.15
N GLY A 35 8.19 -7.95 9.01
CA GLY A 35 6.89 -8.61 8.92
C GLY A 35 5.70 -7.70 9.17
N LYS A 36 5.91 -6.38 9.34
CA LYS A 36 4.85 -5.41 9.60
C LYS A 36 4.12 -5.04 8.31
N THR A 37 2.82 -4.81 8.46
CA THR A 37 1.97 -4.39 7.34
C THR A 37 1.35 -3.05 7.65
N TYR A 38 1.41 -2.12 6.71
CA TYR A 38 0.93 -0.76 6.82
C TYR A 38 -0.13 -0.54 5.76
N THR A 39 -1.33 -0.16 6.18
CA THR A 39 -2.43 0.09 5.27
C THR A 39 -2.70 1.58 5.15
N GLY A 40 -3.15 1.99 3.96
CA GLY A 40 -3.57 3.34 3.65
C GLY A 40 -4.82 3.31 2.80
N SER A 41 -5.69 4.29 2.99
CA SER A 41 -6.94 4.43 2.23
C SER A 41 -6.99 5.80 1.59
N GLY A 42 -7.57 5.91 0.41
CA GLY A 42 -7.72 7.19 -0.28
C GLY A 42 -8.72 7.14 -1.41
N SER A 43 -9.08 8.32 -1.93
CA SER A 43 -10.00 8.46 -3.07
C SER A 43 -9.37 8.06 -4.41
N SER A 44 -8.07 7.75 -4.45
CA SER A 44 -7.33 7.34 -5.65
C SER A 44 -6.22 6.34 -5.26
N PRO A 45 -5.75 5.48 -6.18
CA PRO A 45 -4.69 4.51 -5.91
C PRO A 45 -3.42 5.17 -5.36
N GLU A 46 -3.02 6.31 -5.93
CA GLU A 46 -1.83 7.04 -5.48
C GLU A 46 -2.00 7.60 -4.07
N LYS A 47 -3.17 8.15 -3.74
CA LYS A 47 -3.46 8.66 -2.39
C LYS A 47 -3.47 7.55 -1.34
N ALA A 48 -4.02 6.39 -1.68
CA ALA A 48 -4.00 5.23 -0.80
C ALA A 48 -2.55 4.76 -0.57
N ARG A 49 -1.73 4.72 -1.63
CA ARG A 49 -0.32 4.35 -1.56
C ARG A 49 0.51 5.34 -0.75
N ASP A 50 0.32 6.65 -0.97
CA ASP A 50 0.98 7.70 -0.18
C ASP A 50 0.60 7.58 1.31
N ALA A 51 -0.68 7.38 1.62
CA ALA A 51 -1.14 7.14 2.98
C ALA A 51 -0.48 5.91 3.61
N ALA A 52 -0.35 4.81 2.85
CA ALA A 52 0.30 3.60 3.34
C ALA A 52 1.80 3.81 3.60
N TRP A 53 2.50 4.54 2.72
CA TRP A 53 3.91 4.91 2.91
C TRP A 53 4.12 5.91 4.04
N ARG A 54 3.17 6.81 4.30
CA ARG A 54 3.24 7.70 5.48
C ARG A 54 3.18 6.93 6.80
N ASN A 55 2.51 5.78 6.80
CA ASN A 55 2.45 4.88 7.95
C ASN A 55 3.71 3.99 8.08
N THR A 56 4.47 3.81 7.00
CA THR A 56 5.77 3.12 7.11
C THR A 56 6.77 3.99 7.87
N PRO A 57 7.57 3.41 8.80
CA PRO A 57 8.63 4.14 9.46
C PRO A 57 9.67 4.58 8.42
N LYS A 58 9.82 5.89 8.24
CA LYS A 58 10.94 6.49 7.50
C LYS A 58 12.18 6.30 8.37
N ASN A 59 12.94 5.26 8.07
CA ASN A 59 14.21 4.99 8.74
C ASN A 59 15.29 5.96 8.27
#